data_AF-A0A4R2PX69-F1
#
_entry.id   AF-A0A4R2PX69-F1
#
_cell.length_a   1.000
_cell.length_b   1.000
_cell.length_c   1.000
_cell.angle_alpha   90.00
_cell.angle_beta   90.00
_cell.angle_gamma   90.00
#
_symmetry.space_group_name_H-M   'P 1'
#
loop_
_entity.id
_entity.type
_entity.pdbx_description
1 polymer ?
#
loop_
_entity_poly.entity_id
_entity_poly.type
_entity_poly.pdbx_seq_one_letter_code
_entity_poly.pdbx_strand_id
1 'polypeptide(L)'
;MTDQEVRLRHALAAAFDRYDERVGSPFPADVRLEIVESDAFFAQVSMASDGVVVDVSTGVVDRIDAVWNSALELSAGLPEGDRIDLLGNPSHTVDMSLRWLMQHELNHYANGHFSLTGGAALLEAGSDTRYGLVSHAEPVNTPLAELTGEELALAPLCLELQTDHDSTEIVLGAYSPENWVLFRYYATCIMVVILIIEHEERSCDGENRTHPWAATRLFMLLGHLVELPYIPAIKRAHHEGLESIPADYYPPEAEIKRYQSEVVSRVLGRSQIFAEVIGLQKLWDDLGGYDGLFEDIQRAMIGEIDDHRAFKTRGAQQWAELKPLNNRLLQMIRSIGLPE
;
A
#
# COMPACT_ATOMS: atom_id res chain seq x y z
N MET A 1 -29.99 -3.42 -1.30
CA MET A 1 -28.53 -3.46 -1.19
C MET A 1 -28.00 -4.10 -2.46
N THR A 2 -27.18 -3.38 -3.22
CA THR A 2 -26.55 -3.91 -4.45
C THR A 2 -25.44 -4.91 -4.10
N ASP A 3 -24.97 -5.69 -5.07
CA ASP A 3 -23.85 -6.61 -4.85
C ASP A 3 -22.57 -5.85 -4.45
N GLN A 4 -22.30 -4.71 -5.10
CA GLN A 4 -21.18 -3.85 -4.76
C GLN A 4 -21.24 -3.37 -3.31
N GLU A 5 -22.42 -2.93 -2.84
CA GLU A 5 -22.59 -2.48 -1.46
C GLU A 5 -22.32 -3.59 -0.43
N VAL A 6 -22.78 -4.82 -0.70
CA VAL A 6 -22.53 -5.99 0.16
C VAL A 6 -21.02 -6.22 0.28
N ARG A 7 -20.31 -6.19 -0.84
CA ARG A 7 -18.87 -6.47 -0.92
C ARG A 7 -18.03 -5.41 -0.23
N LEU A 8 -18.37 -4.13 -0.40
CA LEU A 8 -17.70 -3.03 0.29
C LEU A 8 -17.88 -3.10 1.81
N ARG A 9 -19.10 -3.39 2.29
CA ARG A 9 -19.37 -3.59 3.72
C ARG A 9 -18.62 -4.79 4.28
N HIS A 10 -18.59 -5.89 3.54
CA HIS A 10 -17.84 -7.09 3.91
C HIS A 10 -16.33 -6.82 3.97
N ALA A 11 -15.78 -6.11 2.97
CA ALA A 11 -14.37 -5.76 2.93
C ALA A 11 -13.95 -4.90 4.13
N LEU A 12 -14.77 -3.90 4.50
CA LEU A 12 -14.51 -3.08 5.68
C LEU A 12 -14.57 -3.89 6.98
N ALA A 13 -15.61 -4.72 7.16
CA ALA A 13 -15.71 -5.59 8.33
C ALA A 13 -14.50 -6.52 8.46
N ALA A 14 -14.08 -7.13 7.35
CA ALA A 14 -12.90 -7.98 7.30
C ALA A 14 -11.58 -7.22 7.54
N ALA A 15 -11.51 -5.94 7.21
CA ALA A 15 -10.37 -5.09 7.55
C ALA A 15 -10.30 -4.87 9.07
N PHE A 16 -11.43 -4.62 9.75
CA PHE A 16 -11.46 -4.54 11.22
C PHE A 16 -11.04 -5.83 11.90
N ASP A 17 -11.60 -6.97 11.48
CA ASP A 17 -11.25 -8.27 12.06
C ASP A 17 -9.75 -8.53 11.95
N ARG A 18 -9.16 -8.18 10.79
CA ARG A 18 -7.73 -8.36 10.55
C ARG A 18 -6.88 -7.36 11.32
N TYR A 19 -7.31 -6.12 11.45
CA TYR A 19 -6.63 -5.13 12.29
C TYR A 19 -6.58 -5.62 13.74
N ASP A 20 -7.70 -6.04 14.32
CA ASP A 20 -7.76 -6.56 15.69
C ASP A 20 -6.86 -7.80 15.86
N GLU A 21 -6.91 -8.74 14.91
CA GLU A 21 -6.05 -9.93 14.93
C GLU A 21 -4.55 -9.59 14.91
N ARG A 22 -4.15 -8.60 14.09
CA ARG A 22 -2.73 -8.32 13.80
C ARG A 22 -2.10 -7.30 14.73
N VAL A 23 -2.85 -6.25 15.06
CA VAL A 23 -2.43 -5.18 15.97
C VAL A 23 -2.65 -5.62 17.43
N GLY A 24 -3.62 -6.50 17.67
CA GLY A 24 -3.94 -7.02 19.00
C GLY A 24 -4.84 -6.09 19.81
N SER A 25 -5.52 -5.15 19.15
CA SER A 25 -6.52 -4.25 19.74
C SER A 25 -7.58 -3.84 18.71
N PRO A 26 -8.82 -3.56 19.14
CA PRO A 26 -9.84 -3.01 18.27
C PRO A 26 -9.39 -1.72 17.59
N PHE A 27 -9.98 -1.42 16.44
CA PHE A 27 -9.69 -0.19 15.73
C PHE A 27 -10.02 1.04 16.61
N PRO A 28 -9.13 2.06 16.66
CA PRO A 28 -9.19 3.09 17.70
C PRO A 28 -10.26 4.18 17.51
N ALA A 29 -11.15 4.05 16.52
CA ALA A 29 -12.24 4.99 16.27
C ALA A 29 -13.51 4.28 15.81
N ASP A 30 -14.65 4.94 16.01
CA ASP A 30 -15.88 4.57 15.33
C ASP A 30 -15.74 4.90 13.84
N VAL A 31 -16.12 3.95 12.98
CA VAL A 31 -15.98 4.09 11.53
C VAL A 31 -17.32 3.94 10.85
N ARG A 32 -17.64 4.90 10.00
CA ARG A 32 -18.84 4.88 9.17
C ARG A 32 -18.45 4.72 7.70
N LEU A 33 -19.07 3.74 7.03
CA LEU A 33 -18.93 3.56 5.59
C LEU A 33 -20.02 4.34 4.85
N GLU A 34 -19.62 5.29 4.03
CA GLU A 34 -20.47 5.94 3.04
C GLU A 34 -20.18 5.36 1.65
N ILE A 35 -21.21 4.81 1.01
CA ILE A 35 -21.09 4.22 -0.32
C ILE A 35 -21.70 5.19 -1.33
N VAL A 36 -20.90 5.61 -2.29
CA VAL A 36 -21.29 6.59 -3.30
C VAL A 36 -21.57 5.86 -4.61
N GLU A 37 -22.79 5.99 -5.13
CA GLU A 37 -23.13 5.50 -6.47
C GLU A 37 -22.40 6.36 -7.52
N SER A 38 -21.31 5.82 -8.07
CA SER A 38 -20.47 6.49 -9.06
C SER A 38 -19.60 5.46 -9.77
N ASP A 39 -19.35 5.66 -11.06
CA ASP A 39 -18.45 4.84 -11.88
C ASP A 39 -16.96 5.22 -11.66
N ALA A 40 -16.69 6.34 -11.00
CA ALA A 40 -15.32 6.76 -10.69
C ALA A 40 -14.64 5.78 -9.74
N PHE A 41 -13.33 5.60 -9.84
CA PHE A 41 -12.55 4.82 -8.89
C PHE A 41 -12.02 5.72 -7.78
N PHE A 42 -12.65 5.71 -6.60
CA PHE A 42 -12.14 6.42 -5.43
C PHE A 42 -12.53 5.74 -4.12
N ALA A 43 -11.63 5.82 -3.15
CA ALA A 43 -11.87 5.58 -1.75
C ALA A 43 -11.09 6.66 -0.99
N GLN A 44 -11.69 7.21 0.06
CA GLN A 44 -11.04 8.22 0.89
C GLN A 44 -11.53 8.12 2.32
N VAL A 45 -10.73 8.62 3.25
CA VAL A 45 -11.11 8.74 4.66
C VAL A 45 -11.13 10.20 5.11
N SER A 46 -12.13 10.56 5.93
CA SER A 46 -12.24 11.89 6.51
C SER A 46 -12.64 11.83 7.99
N MET A 47 -12.29 12.88 8.74
CA MET A 47 -12.70 13.03 10.13
C MET A 47 -14.16 13.47 10.23
N ALA A 48 -14.91 12.85 11.15
CA ALA A 48 -16.24 13.26 11.55
C ALA A 48 -16.28 13.59 13.06
N SER A 49 -17.38 14.17 13.52
CA SER A 49 -17.54 14.54 14.94
C SER A 49 -17.53 13.35 15.90
N ASP A 50 -17.83 12.16 15.40
CA ASP A 50 -18.01 10.92 16.15
C ASP A 50 -17.03 9.82 15.71
N GLY A 51 -15.98 10.14 14.95
CA GLY A 51 -15.00 9.16 14.48
C GLY A 51 -14.51 9.47 13.07
N VAL A 52 -14.45 8.46 12.21
CA VAL A 52 -14.02 8.60 10.82
C VAL A 52 -15.06 8.07 9.83
N VAL A 53 -15.08 8.68 8.65
CA VAL A 53 -15.93 8.29 7.53
C VAL A 53 -15.03 7.78 6.41
N VAL A 54 -15.32 6.58 5.92
CA VAL A 54 -14.73 6.05 4.69
C VAL A 54 -15.76 6.24 3.59
N ASP A 55 -15.47 7.12 2.64
CA ASP A 55 -16.27 7.28 1.43
C ASP A 55 -15.68 6.38 0.35
N VAL A 56 -16.51 5.54 -0.27
CA VAL A 56 -16.06 4.65 -1.35
C VAL A 56 -17.09 4.59 -2.47
N SER A 57 -16.62 4.64 -3.71
CA SER A 57 -17.51 4.51 -4.86
C SER A 57 -17.86 3.06 -5.17
N THR A 58 -19.02 2.84 -5.79
CA THR A 58 -19.35 1.53 -6.39
C THR A 58 -18.39 1.17 -7.53
N GLY A 59 -17.86 2.16 -8.25
CA GLY A 59 -16.90 1.99 -9.35
C GLY A 59 -15.59 1.33 -8.93
N VAL A 60 -15.20 1.41 -7.65
CA VAL A 60 -14.07 0.64 -7.10
C VAL A 60 -14.26 -0.87 -7.32
N VAL A 61 -15.44 -1.39 -7.01
CA VAL A 61 -15.74 -2.82 -7.15
C VAL A 61 -15.72 -3.22 -8.62
N ASP A 62 -16.41 -2.45 -9.46
CA ASP A 62 -16.53 -2.72 -10.89
C ASP A 62 -15.16 -2.69 -11.59
N ARG A 63 -14.31 -1.74 -11.22
CA ARG A 63 -12.95 -1.60 -11.78
C ARG A 63 -12.05 -2.76 -11.41
N ILE A 64 -12.06 -3.16 -10.13
CA ILE A 64 -11.26 -4.30 -9.68
C ILE A 64 -11.75 -5.59 -10.34
N ASP A 65 -13.07 -5.80 -10.43
CA ASP A 65 -13.66 -6.94 -11.15
C ASP A 65 -13.22 -6.97 -12.62
N ALA A 66 -13.31 -5.83 -13.32
CA ALA A 66 -12.95 -5.73 -14.73
C ALA A 66 -11.49 -6.14 -14.99
N VAL A 67 -10.56 -5.69 -14.14
CA VAL A 67 -9.14 -6.03 -14.25
C VAL A 67 -8.91 -7.52 -14.02
N TRP A 68 -9.50 -8.10 -12.97
CA TRP A 68 -9.35 -9.53 -12.69
C TRP A 68 -9.96 -10.40 -13.80
N ASN A 69 -11.15 -10.05 -14.28
CA ASN A 69 -11.79 -10.75 -15.39
C ASN A 69 -10.93 -10.68 -16.66
N SER A 70 -10.38 -9.52 -16.99
CA SER A 70 -9.50 -9.36 -18.16
C SER A 70 -8.21 -10.19 -18.03
N ALA A 71 -7.60 -10.23 -16.85
CA ALA A 71 -6.43 -11.09 -16.61
C ALA A 71 -6.78 -12.59 -16.77
N LEU A 72 -7.97 -12.99 -16.32
CA LEU A 72 -8.44 -14.37 -16.47
C LEU A 72 -8.69 -14.74 -17.92
N GLU A 73 -9.26 -13.84 -18.72
CA GLU A 73 -9.46 -14.01 -20.15
C GLU A 73 -8.12 -14.21 -20.88
N LEU A 74 -7.08 -13.42 -20.56
CA LEU A 74 -5.74 -13.61 -21.11
C LEU A 74 -5.15 -14.99 -20.76
N SER A 75 -5.51 -15.53 -19.59
CA SER A 75 -5.04 -16.84 -19.11
C SER A 75 -5.95 -18.01 -19.51
N ALA A 76 -7.03 -17.79 -20.27
CA ALA A 76 -8.08 -18.79 -20.51
C ALA A 76 -7.58 -20.07 -21.22
N GLY A 77 -6.47 -19.98 -21.95
CA GLY A 77 -5.82 -21.12 -22.60
C GLY A 77 -5.03 -22.05 -21.67
N LEU A 78 -4.80 -21.66 -20.42
CA LEU A 78 -4.06 -22.45 -19.44
C LEU A 78 -4.98 -23.42 -18.67
N PRO A 79 -4.47 -24.59 -18.24
CA PRO A 79 -5.18 -25.45 -17.29
C PRO A 79 -5.60 -24.71 -16.02
N GLU A 80 -6.71 -25.10 -15.41
CA GLU A 80 -7.28 -24.40 -14.24
C GLU A 80 -6.29 -24.26 -13.07
N GLY A 81 -5.54 -25.32 -12.75
CA GLY A 81 -4.51 -25.29 -11.72
C GLY A 81 -3.39 -24.28 -12.02
N ASP A 82 -2.98 -24.17 -13.28
CA ASP A 82 -1.93 -23.25 -13.72
C ASP A 82 -2.44 -21.79 -13.68
N ARG A 83 -3.71 -21.56 -14.00
CA ARG A 83 -4.34 -20.24 -13.84
C ARG A 83 -4.40 -19.81 -12.37
N ILE A 84 -4.78 -20.72 -11.47
CA ILE A 84 -4.82 -20.43 -10.03
C ILE A 84 -3.42 -20.17 -9.50
N ASP A 85 -2.41 -20.94 -9.92
CA ASP A 85 -1.02 -20.67 -9.52
C ASP A 85 -0.46 -19.42 -10.19
N LEU A 86 -1.00 -18.96 -11.32
CA LEU A 86 -0.59 -17.72 -11.98
C LEU A 86 -1.27 -16.48 -11.41
N LEU A 87 -2.58 -16.50 -11.18
CA LEU A 87 -3.38 -15.31 -10.85
C LEU A 87 -4.00 -15.36 -9.45
N GLY A 88 -4.03 -16.52 -8.81
CA GLY A 88 -4.82 -16.76 -7.60
C GLY A 88 -6.23 -17.28 -7.92
N ASN A 89 -7.00 -17.57 -6.88
CA ASN A 89 -8.38 -18.03 -7.05
C ASN A 89 -9.30 -16.84 -7.37
N PRO A 90 -9.92 -16.76 -8.56
CA PRO A 90 -10.78 -15.65 -8.98
C PRO A 90 -11.92 -15.32 -8.01
N SER A 91 -12.44 -16.33 -7.32
CA SER A 91 -13.58 -16.15 -6.42
C SER A 91 -13.26 -15.27 -5.21
N HIS A 92 -11.98 -15.07 -4.89
CA HIS A 92 -11.56 -14.35 -3.69
C HIS A 92 -10.66 -13.14 -3.99
N THR A 93 -10.13 -13.00 -5.22
CA THR A 93 -9.10 -11.99 -5.53
C THR A 93 -9.62 -10.58 -5.36
N VAL A 94 -10.85 -10.32 -5.82
CA VAL A 94 -11.46 -8.99 -5.70
C VAL A 94 -11.76 -8.64 -4.24
N ASP A 95 -12.32 -9.59 -3.49
CA ASP A 95 -12.57 -9.40 -2.05
C ASP A 95 -11.27 -9.08 -1.30
N MET A 96 -10.17 -9.77 -1.63
CA MET A 96 -8.87 -9.49 -1.01
C MET A 96 -8.28 -8.14 -1.41
N SER A 97 -8.40 -7.74 -2.68
CA SER A 97 -8.02 -6.41 -3.15
C SER A 97 -8.81 -5.31 -2.43
N LEU A 98 -10.14 -5.50 -2.27
CA LEU A 98 -11.00 -4.58 -1.52
C LEU A 98 -10.62 -4.50 -0.04
N ARG A 99 -10.30 -5.63 0.60
CA ARG A 99 -9.85 -5.63 2.00
C ARG A 99 -8.58 -4.84 2.21
N TRP A 100 -7.60 -4.95 1.30
CA TRP A 100 -6.39 -4.14 1.39
C TRP A 100 -6.68 -2.66 1.18
N LEU A 101 -7.53 -2.30 0.21
CA LEU A 101 -7.94 -0.90 0.00
C LEU A 101 -8.64 -0.34 1.26
N MET A 102 -9.56 -1.09 1.87
CA MET A 102 -10.19 -0.66 3.13
C MET A 102 -9.17 -0.52 4.26
N GLN A 103 -8.19 -1.43 4.35
CA GLN A 103 -7.12 -1.32 5.33
C GLN A 103 -6.24 -0.09 5.09
N HIS A 104 -5.98 0.26 3.83
CA HIS A 104 -5.28 1.48 3.42
C HIS A 104 -5.97 2.72 3.96
N GLU A 105 -7.27 2.86 3.67
CA GLU A 105 -8.06 4.01 4.16
C GLU A 105 -8.09 4.10 5.68
N LEU A 106 -8.30 2.97 6.37
CA LEU A 106 -8.27 2.93 7.83
C LEU A 106 -6.91 3.34 8.41
N ASN A 107 -5.82 2.98 7.74
CA ASN A 107 -4.48 3.29 8.22
C ASN A 107 -4.13 4.77 8.13
N HIS A 108 -4.83 5.59 7.34
CA HIS A 108 -4.66 7.04 7.43
C HIS A 108 -5.01 7.55 8.83
N TYR A 109 -6.07 7.01 9.44
CA TYR A 109 -6.41 7.32 10.82
C TYR A 109 -5.47 6.64 11.80
N ALA A 110 -5.24 5.33 11.67
CA ALA A 110 -4.42 4.57 12.62
C ALA A 110 -2.97 5.06 12.69
N ASN A 111 -2.46 5.65 11.61
CA ASN A 111 -1.12 6.23 11.54
C ASN A 111 -1.09 7.67 12.04
N GLY A 112 -2.21 8.24 12.47
CA GLY A 112 -2.28 9.60 13.00
C GLY A 112 -2.10 10.69 11.93
N HIS A 113 -2.39 10.43 10.66
CA HIS A 113 -2.21 11.41 9.59
C HIS A 113 -3.06 12.67 9.81
N PHE A 114 -4.26 12.53 10.40
CA PHE A 114 -5.13 13.66 10.74
C PHE A 114 -4.59 14.54 11.88
N SER A 115 -3.67 14.03 12.71
CA SER A 115 -3.00 14.85 13.73
C SER A 115 -2.08 15.91 13.10
N LEU A 116 -1.57 15.65 11.90
CA LEU A 116 -0.72 16.59 11.16
C LEU A 116 -1.51 17.75 10.55
N THR A 117 -2.78 17.52 10.21
CA THR A 117 -3.68 18.52 9.60
C THR A 117 -4.57 19.23 10.61
N GLY A 118 -4.47 18.91 11.90
CA GLY A 118 -5.38 19.44 12.92
C GLY A 118 -6.82 18.96 12.75
N GLY A 119 -7.01 17.74 12.24
CA GLY A 119 -8.33 17.14 12.00
C GLY A 119 -8.99 17.55 10.68
N ALA A 120 -8.38 18.44 9.89
CA ALA A 120 -8.85 18.74 8.54
C ALA A 120 -8.57 17.55 7.59
N ALA A 121 -9.44 17.33 6.61
CA ALA A 121 -9.17 16.37 5.54
C ALA A 121 -7.85 16.74 4.83
N LEU A 122 -7.00 15.73 4.58
CA LEU A 122 -5.90 15.88 3.63
C LEU A 122 -6.53 16.06 2.26
N LEU A 123 -6.50 17.29 1.74
CA LEU A 123 -6.98 17.56 0.40
C LEU A 123 -6.02 16.92 -0.61
N GLU A 124 -6.55 15.98 -1.38
CA GLU A 124 -6.05 15.64 -2.70
C GLU A 124 -5.94 16.94 -3.51
N ALA A 125 -4.72 17.34 -3.88
CA ALA A 125 -4.57 18.38 -4.88
C ALA A 125 -5.24 17.86 -6.17
N GLY A 126 -6.07 18.66 -6.83
CA GLY A 126 -6.52 18.42 -8.21
C GLY A 126 -7.82 17.66 -8.45
N SER A 127 -8.62 17.33 -7.42
CA SER A 127 -9.96 16.82 -7.70
C SER A 127 -10.89 17.96 -8.14
N ASP A 128 -11.41 17.86 -9.37
CA ASP A 128 -12.49 18.72 -9.89
C ASP A 128 -13.86 18.34 -9.28
N THR A 129 -13.90 17.32 -8.41
CA THR A 129 -15.01 17.01 -7.53
C THR A 129 -15.08 18.04 -6.40
N ARG A 130 -15.74 19.16 -6.69
CA ARG A 130 -16.31 20.06 -5.69
C ARG A 130 -17.25 19.29 -4.75
N TYR A 131 -16.76 18.85 -3.60
CA TYR A 131 -17.54 18.85 -2.36
C TYR A 131 -16.63 19.27 -1.21
N GLY A 132 -16.57 20.59 -1.01
CA GLY A 132 -16.02 21.16 0.21
C GLY A 132 -17.05 21.19 1.33
N LEU A 133 -16.57 21.16 2.56
CA LEU A 133 -16.96 22.19 3.52
C LEU A 133 -15.82 22.45 4.50
N VAL A 134 -15.29 23.66 4.34
CA VAL A 134 -14.57 24.44 5.33
C VAL A 134 -15.25 24.29 6.69
N SER A 135 -14.63 23.61 7.65
CA SER A 135 -14.90 23.97 9.04
C SER A 135 -14.22 25.31 9.27
N HIS A 136 -15.02 26.34 9.56
CA HIS A 136 -14.61 27.69 9.96
C HIS A 136 -13.86 27.73 11.31
N ALA A 137 -12.93 26.81 11.54
CA ALA A 137 -11.96 26.96 12.60
C ALA A 137 -10.83 27.85 12.09
N GLU A 138 -10.40 28.83 12.89
CA GLU A 138 -9.12 29.49 12.67
C GLU A 138 -8.04 28.43 12.45
N PRO A 139 -7.01 28.68 11.61
CA PRO A 139 -5.92 27.73 11.43
C PRO A 139 -5.29 27.48 12.80
N VAL A 140 -5.71 26.37 13.42
CA VAL A 140 -5.02 25.77 14.56
C VAL A 140 -3.61 25.50 14.05
N ASN A 141 -2.59 25.77 14.88
CA ASN A 141 -1.19 25.50 14.55
C ASN A 141 -1.03 24.03 14.12
N THR A 142 -1.20 23.75 12.82
CA THR A 142 -1.05 22.42 12.28
C THR A 142 0.44 22.11 12.23
N PRO A 143 0.90 20.94 12.67
CA PRO A 143 2.30 20.54 12.56
C PRO A 143 2.87 20.71 11.14
N LEU A 144 2.05 20.54 10.10
CA LEU A 144 2.47 20.77 8.70
C LEU A 144 2.91 22.21 8.40
N ALA A 145 2.53 23.19 9.21
CA ALA A 145 2.97 24.58 9.05
C ALA A 145 4.49 24.75 9.30
N GLU A 146 5.15 23.75 9.91
CA GLU A 146 6.60 23.72 10.11
C GLU A 146 7.39 23.23 8.87
N LEU A 147 6.69 22.79 7.82
CA LEU A 147 7.29 22.32 6.58
C LEU A 147 7.58 23.48 5.63
N THR A 148 8.64 23.35 4.85
CA THR A 148 8.88 24.22 3.69
C THR A 148 7.83 23.98 2.60
N GLY A 149 7.69 24.89 1.64
CA GLY A 149 6.71 24.73 0.55
C GLY A 149 6.94 23.48 -0.31
N GLU A 150 8.20 23.07 -0.49
CA GLU A 150 8.57 21.84 -1.20
C GLU A 150 8.21 20.60 -0.37
N GLU A 151 8.56 20.57 0.92
CA GLU A 151 8.19 19.49 1.82
C GLU A 151 6.67 19.35 1.94
N LEU A 152 5.93 20.46 1.98
CA LEU A 152 4.46 20.44 2.06
C LEU A 152 3.84 19.78 0.80
N ALA A 153 4.44 19.99 -0.38
CA ALA A 153 4.01 19.35 -1.61
C ALA A 153 4.32 17.84 -1.65
N LEU A 154 5.38 17.40 -0.97
CA LEU A 154 5.78 15.99 -0.90
C LEU A 154 5.16 15.23 0.27
N ALA A 155 4.62 15.93 1.26
CA ALA A 155 4.05 15.32 2.46
C ALA A 155 2.93 14.32 2.15
N PRO A 156 1.93 14.60 1.28
CA PRO A 156 0.89 13.62 0.94
C PRO A 156 1.47 12.30 0.43
N LEU A 157 2.49 12.37 -0.45
CA LEU A 157 3.16 11.18 -0.98
C LEU A 157 3.80 10.34 0.13
N CYS A 158 4.39 10.97 1.15
CA CYS A 158 4.96 10.26 2.29
C CYS A 158 3.87 9.55 3.11
N LEU A 159 2.73 10.20 3.32
CA LEU A 159 1.60 9.64 4.07
C LEU A 159 1.02 8.42 3.33
N GLU A 160 0.86 8.49 2.01
CA GLU A 160 0.46 7.33 1.20
C GLU A 160 1.45 6.15 1.30
N LEU A 161 2.77 6.41 1.36
CA LEU A 161 3.75 5.34 1.55
C LEU A 161 3.66 4.69 2.94
N GLN A 162 3.25 5.45 3.97
CA GLN A 162 3.04 4.91 5.32
C GLN A 162 1.80 4.01 5.35
N THR A 163 0.68 4.46 4.77
CA THR A 163 -0.55 3.65 4.70
C THR A 163 -0.36 2.40 3.85
N ASP A 164 0.34 2.50 2.72
CA ASP A 164 0.72 1.34 1.91
C ASP A 164 1.48 0.28 2.72
N HIS A 165 2.50 0.73 3.45
CA HIS A 165 3.38 -0.13 4.21
C HIS A 165 2.61 -0.86 5.32
N ASP A 166 1.91 -0.13 6.18
CA ASP A 166 1.22 -0.71 7.33
C ASP A 166 0.05 -1.60 6.89
N SER A 167 -0.64 -1.25 5.79
CA SER A 167 -1.69 -2.09 5.22
C SER A 167 -1.15 -3.37 4.64
N THR A 168 0.02 -3.29 3.99
CA THR A 168 0.74 -4.45 3.47
C THR A 168 1.18 -5.38 4.61
N GLU A 169 1.75 -4.84 5.69
CA GLU A 169 2.16 -5.63 6.84
C GLU A 169 0.97 -6.35 7.51
N ILE A 170 -0.15 -5.64 7.70
CA ILE A 170 -1.37 -6.21 8.30
C ILE A 170 -1.95 -7.32 7.40
N VAL A 171 -2.02 -7.10 6.08
CA VAL A 171 -2.62 -8.06 5.14
C VAL A 171 -1.73 -9.28 4.93
N LEU A 172 -0.42 -9.10 4.74
CA LEU A 172 0.52 -10.21 4.55
C LEU A 172 0.72 -11.00 5.85
N GLY A 173 0.91 -10.30 6.96
CA GLY A 173 1.17 -10.89 8.26
C GLY A 173 2.58 -11.45 8.42
N ALA A 174 2.76 -12.25 9.47
CA ALA A 174 4.07 -12.80 9.85
C ALA A 174 4.56 -13.90 8.90
N TYR A 175 5.87 -13.92 8.64
CA TYR A 175 6.53 -14.97 7.86
C TYR A 175 6.30 -16.37 8.46
N SER A 176 5.95 -17.32 7.58
CA SER A 176 5.95 -18.74 7.86
C SER A 176 6.27 -19.51 6.57
N PRO A 177 7.13 -20.55 6.58
CA PRO A 177 7.45 -21.36 5.41
C PRO A 177 6.22 -22.00 4.72
N GLU A 178 5.13 -22.19 5.45
CA GLU A 178 3.89 -22.79 4.98
C GLU A 178 2.98 -21.80 4.23
N ASN A 179 3.24 -20.49 4.36
CA ASN A 179 2.35 -19.43 3.88
C ASN A 179 2.76 -18.82 2.53
N TRP A 180 3.76 -19.38 1.84
CA TRP A 180 4.32 -18.79 0.61
C TRP A 180 3.28 -18.58 -0.50
N VAL A 181 2.34 -19.52 -0.65
CA VAL A 181 1.22 -19.39 -1.59
C VAL A 181 0.31 -18.21 -1.21
N LEU A 182 0.06 -18.01 0.08
CA LEU A 182 -0.74 -16.89 0.58
C LEU A 182 -0.03 -15.55 0.39
N PHE A 183 1.28 -15.47 0.66
CA PHE A 183 2.06 -14.24 0.41
C PHE A 183 2.02 -13.85 -1.07
N ARG A 184 2.24 -14.82 -1.97
CA ARG A 184 2.07 -14.60 -3.42
C ARG A 184 0.70 -14.02 -3.74
N TYR A 185 -0.34 -14.66 -3.22
CA TYR A 185 -1.73 -14.33 -3.50
C TYR A 185 -2.09 -12.93 -3.01
N TYR A 186 -1.82 -12.62 -1.74
CA TYR A 186 -2.08 -11.32 -1.14
C TYR A 186 -1.28 -10.20 -1.81
N ALA A 187 0.02 -10.38 -2.00
CA ALA A 187 0.85 -9.37 -2.66
C ALA A 187 0.38 -9.09 -4.11
N THR A 188 -0.14 -10.09 -4.82
CA THR A 188 -0.73 -9.86 -6.15
C THR A 188 -2.01 -9.03 -6.06
N CYS A 189 -2.86 -9.29 -5.06
CA CYS A 189 -4.07 -8.50 -4.83
C CYS A 189 -3.78 -7.04 -4.49
N ILE A 190 -2.73 -6.80 -3.68
CA ILE A 190 -2.23 -5.46 -3.33
C ILE A 190 -1.70 -4.75 -4.59
N MET A 191 -0.80 -5.43 -5.32
CA MET A 191 -0.22 -4.94 -6.56
C MET A 191 -1.30 -4.51 -7.57
N VAL A 192 -2.37 -5.28 -7.73
CA VAL A 192 -3.47 -4.93 -8.65
C VAL A 192 -4.10 -3.59 -8.28
N VAL A 193 -4.35 -3.32 -7.00
CA VAL A 193 -4.94 -2.06 -6.55
C VAL A 193 -3.96 -0.89 -6.80
N ILE A 194 -2.68 -1.07 -6.48
CA ILE A 194 -1.62 -0.07 -6.77
C ILE A 194 -1.60 0.30 -8.26
N LEU A 195 -1.71 -0.70 -9.14
CA LEU A 195 -1.71 -0.50 -10.59
C LEU A 195 -2.98 0.19 -11.09
N ILE A 196 -4.14 -0.12 -10.50
CA ILE A 196 -5.38 0.60 -10.82
C ILE A 196 -5.23 2.07 -10.43
N ILE A 197 -4.78 2.36 -9.21
CA ILE A 197 -4.58 3.74 -8.74
C ILE A 197 -3.65 4.51 -9.69
N GLU A 198 -2.51 3.92 -10.10
CA GLU A 198 -1.60 4.57 -11.06
C GLU A 198 -2.25 4.85 -12.43
N HIS A 199 -3.15 3.98 -12.89
CA HIS A 199 -3.88 4.22 -14.13
C HIS A 199 -4.81 5.42 -14.01
N GLU A 200 -5.61 5.48 -12.95
CA GLU A 200 -6.54 6.57 -12.73
C GLU A 200 -5.80 7.92 -12.53
N GLU A 201 -4.69 7.90 -11.79
CA GLU A 201 -3.79 9.06 -11.61
C GLU A 201 -3.21 9.58 -12.93
N ARG A 202 -2.83 8.68 -13.86
CA ARG A 202 -2.31 9.09 -15.18
C ARG A 202 -3.39 9.67 -16.10
N SER A 203 -4.66 9.36 -15.84
CA SER A 203 -5.80 9.87 -16.61
C SER A 203 -6.22 11.28 -16.18
N CYS A 204 -5.80 11.75 -15.01
CA CYS A 204 -6.14 13.06 -14.45
C CYS A 204 -4.99 14.09 -14.65
N ASP A 205 -4.64 14.43 -15.89
CA ASP A 205 -3.77 15.54 -16.37
C ASP A 205 -2.44 15.87 -15.61
N GLY A 206 -1.97 15.02 -14.68
CA GLY A 206 -0.61 14.97 -14.15
C GLY A 206 -0.12 16.13 -13.27
N GLU A 207 -0.83 17.27 -13.20
CA GLU A 207 -0.38 18.43 -12.39
C GLU A 207 -0.59 18.26 -10.88
N ASN A 208 -1.35 17.25 -10.47
CA ASN A 208 -1.85 17.11 -9.11
C ASN A 208 -1.92 15.64 -8.68
N ARG A 209 -0.77 14.96 -8.77
CA ARG A 209 -0.67 13.56 -8.36
C ARG A 209 -0.83 13.43 -6.85
N THR A 210 -1.74 12.55 -6.41
CA THR A 210 -2.05 12.37 -4.97
C THR A 210 -1.29 11.18 -4.38
N HIS A 211 -0.93 10.21 -5.23
CA HIS A 211 -0.19 9.00 -4.83
C HIS A 211 1.26 8.95 -5.37
N PRO A 212 2.20 8.33 -4.64
CA PRO A 212 3.50 7.96 -5.18
C PRO A 212 3.37 7.10 -6.44
N TRP A 213 4.41 7.08 -7.28
CA TRP A 213 4.38 6.25 -8.49
C TRP A 213 4.15 4.78 -8.13
N ALA A 214 3.38 4.06 -8.95
CA ALA A 214 3.27 2.60 -8.80
C ALA A 214 4.65 1.92 -8.74
N ALA A 215 5.65 2.41 -9.49
CA ALA A 215 7.02 1.88 -9.40
C ALA A 215 7.62 1.98 -7.98
N THR A 216 7.35 3.08 -7.27
CA THR A 216 7.77 3.33 -5.88
C THR A 216 7.02 2.43 -4.90
N ARG A 217 5.69 2.33 -5.06
CA ARG A 217 4.83 1.48 -4.21
C ARG A 217 5.15 -0.01 -4.39
N LEU A 218 5.42 -0.44 -5.63
CA LEU A 218 5.86 -1.80 -5.94
C LEU A 218 7.28 -2.08 -5.45
N PHE A 219 8.18 -1.10 -5.51
CA PHE A 219 9.50 -1.21 -4.90
C PHE A 219 9.38 -1.50 -3.39
N MET A 220 8.49 -0.80 -2.69
CA MET A 220 8.23 -1.06 -1.27
C MET A 220 7.58 -2.42 -1.02
N LEU A 221 6.55 -2.81 -1.79
CA LEU A 221 5.89 -4.11 -1.66
C LEU A 221 6.89 -5.26 -1.87
N LEU A 222 7.69 -5.20 -2.93
CA LEU A 222 8.68 -6.24 -3.26
C LEU A 222 9.85 -6.22 -2.27
N GLY A 223 10.29 -5.05 -1.82
CA GLY A 223 11.28 -4.90 -0.76
C GLY A 223 10.82 -5.56 0.53
N HIS A 224 9.58 -5.30 0.96
CA HIS A 224 8.99 -5.95 2.12
C HIS A 224 8.89 -7.47 1.95
N LEU A 225 8.47 -7.96 0.76
CA LEU A 225 8.48 -9.40 0.50
C LEU A 225 9.88 -10.01 0.59
N VAL A 226 10.93 -9.33 0.12
CA VAL A 226 12.33 -9.78 0.23
C VAL A 226 12.78 -9.80 1.69
N GLU A 227 12.37 -8.81 2.48
CA GLU A 227 12.70 -8.69 3.90
C GLU A 227 11.96 -9.71 4.78
N LEU A 228 10.73 -10.09 4.39
CA LEU A 228 9.80 -10.88 5.20
C LEU A 228 10.44 -12.12 5.89
N PRO A 229 11.24 -12.97 5.23
CA PRO A 229 11.88 -14.12 5.87
C PRO A 229 12.89 -13.76 6.97
N TYR A 230 13.46 -12.56 6.93
CA TYR A 230 14.47 -12.08 7.88
C TYR A 230 13.84 -11.46 9.13
N ILE A 231 12.58 -11.01 9.06
CA ILE A 231 11.87 -10.35 10.17
C ILE A 231 11.90 -11.16 11.47
N PRO A 232 11.66 -12.49 11.50
CA PRO A 232 11.75 -13.27 12.73
C PRO A 232 13.13 -13.20 13.41
N ALA A 233 14.21 -13.23 12.61
CA ALA A 233 15.58 -13.11 13.10
C ALA A 233 15.84 -11.73 13.70
N ILE A 234 15.42 -10.67 12.99
CA ILE A 234 15.51 -9.27 13.43
C ILE A 234 14.77 -9.07 14.76
N LYS A 235 13.51 -9.52 14.84
CA LYS A 235 12.68 -9.41 16.05
C LYS A 235 13.29 -10.15 17.23
N ARG A 236 13.85 -11.35 17.02
CA ARG A 236 14.51 -12.12 18.05
C ARG A 236 15.77 -11.42 18.56
N ALA A 237 16.65 -10.96 17.66
CA ALA A 237 17.87 -10.25 18.04
C ALA A 237 17.55 -8.96 18.82
N HIS A 238 16.54 -8.20 18.39
CA HIS A 238 16.07 -7.01 19.10
C HIS A 238 15.52 -7.35 20.49
N HIS A 239 14.69 -8.40 20.62
CA HIS A 239 14.14 -8.84 21.90
C HIS A 239 15.23 -9.24 22.90
N GLU A 240 16.32 -9.84 22.41
CA GLU A 240 17.48 -10.24 23.20
C GLU A 240 18.49 -9.10 23.43
N GLY A 241 18.25 -7.91 22.87
CA GLY A 241 19.12 -6.73 23.04
C GLY A 241 20.47 -6.84 22.33
N LEU A 242 20.56 -7.60 21.23
CA LEU A 242 21.79 -7.82 20.49
C LEU A 242 22.09 -6.67 19.54
N GLU A 243 23.36 -6.26 19.45
CA GLU A 243 23.82 -5.22 18.49
C GLU A 243 23.88 -5.72 17.04
N SER A 244 23.89 -7.05 16.83
CA SER A 244 23.89 -7.68 15.52
C SER A 244 23.11 -8.99 15.54
N ILE A 245 22.61 -9.41 14.38
CA ILE A 245 21.82 -10.65 14.25
C ILE A 245 22.79 -11.84 14.14
N PRO A 246 22.72 -12.82 15.06
CA PRO A 246 23.52 -14.04 14.96
C PRO A 246 23.29 -14.79 13.65
N ALA A 247 24.36 -15.37 13.09
CA ALA A 247 24.29 -16.05 11.79
C ALA A 247 23.29 -17.23 11.78
N ASP A 248 23.10 -17.88 12.92
CA ASP A 248 22.16 -18.99 13.12
C ASP A 248 20.71 -18.55 13.32
N TYR A 249 20.44 -17.23 13.44
CA TYR A 249 19.07 -16.72 13.50
C TYR A 249 18.48 -16.54 12.10
N TYR A 250 19.33 -16.34 11.09
CA TYR A 250 18.88 -16.20 9.72
C TYR A 250 18.30 -17.51 9.17
N PRO A 251 17.27 -17.43 8.31
CA PRO A 251 16.79 -18.60 7.60
C PRO A 251 17.92 -19.22 6.75
N PRO A 252 17.90 -20.55 6.52
CA PRO A 252 18.88 -21.20 5.67
C PRO A 252 18.91 -20.59 4.25
N GLU A 253 20.09 -20.45 3.66
CA GLU A 253 20.26 -19.86 2.32
C GLU A 253 19.41 -20.58 1.24
N ALA A 254 19.27 -21.91 1.37
CA ALA A 254 18.42 -22.70 0.48
C ALA A 254 16.93 -22.33 0.58
N GLU A 255 16.46 -21.98 1.79
CA GLU A 255 15.10 -21.51 2.01
C GLU A 255 14.89 -20.14 1.38
N ILE A 256 15.82 -19.20 1.62
CA ILE A 256 15.78 -17.85 1.03
C ILE A 256 15.72 -17.90 -0.50
N LYS A 257 16.61 -18.69 -1.14
CA LYS A 257 16.62 -18.82 -2.60
C LYS A 257 15.30 -19.38 -3.14
N ARG A 258 14.75 -20.38 -2.45
CA ARG A 258 13.48 -20.99 -2.84
C ARG A 258 12.32 -20.02 -2.65
N TYR A 259 12.27 -19.31 -1.52
CA TYR A 259 11.27 -18.27 -1.25
C TYR A 259 11.34 -17.13 -2.29
N GLN A 260 12.54 -16.63 -2.62
CA GLN A 260 12.71 -15.58 -3.63
C GLN A 260 12.15 -16.04 -5.00
N SER A 261 12.49 -17.26 -5.42
CA SER A 261 12.01 -17.81 -6.70
C SER A 261 10.52 -18.10 -6.70
N GLU A 262 9.99 -18.64 -5.60
CA GLU A 262 8.60 -19.07 -5.50
C GLU A 262 7.65 -17.95 -5.10
N VAL A 263 8.10 -16.87 -4.50
CA VAL A 263 7.23 -15.77 -4.03
C VAL A 263 7.57 -14.49 -4.77
N VAL A 264 8.75 -13.92 -4.53
CA VAL A 264 9.08 -12.57 -5.01
C VAL A 264 9.14 -12.51 -6.53
N SER A 265 9.87 -13.42 -7.20
CA SER A 265 9.96 -13.45 -8.66
C SER A 265 8.61 -13.71 -9.32
N ARG A 266 7.71 -14.46 -8.66
CA ARG A 266 6.36 -14.74 -9.17
C ARG A 266 5.47 -13.51 -9.09
N VAL A 267 5.49 -12.79 -7.97
CA VAL A 267 4.74 -11.52 -7.83
C VAL A 267 5.24 -10.50 -8.85
N LEU A 268 6.57 -10.36 -8.99
CA LEU A 268 7.15 -9.47 -10.00
C LEU A 268 6.76 -9.88 -11.44
N GLY A 269 6.76 -11.17 -11.76
CA GLY A 269 6.31 -11.64 -13.07
C GLY A 269 4.83 -11.34 -13.35
N ARG A 270 3.98 -11.47 -12.32
CA ARG A 270 2.54 -11.13 -12.42
C ARG A 270 2.31 -9.65 -12.68
N SER A 271 3.18 -8.76 -12.19
CA SER A 271 3.05 -7.32 -12.41
C SER A 271 3.05 -6.96 -13.89
N GLN A 272 3.77 -7.72 -14.74
CA GLN A 272 3.77 -7.51 -16.19
C GLN A 272 2.41 -7.82 -16.81
N ILE A 273 1.78 -8.93 -16.40
CA ILE A 273 0.45 -9.34 -16.89
C ILE A 273 -0.59 -8.28 -16.52
N PHE A 274 -0.60 -7.84 -15.26
CA PHE A 274 -1.57 -6.84 -14.81
C PHE A 274 -1.29 -5.45 -15.37
N ALA A 275 -0.03 -5.07 -15.54
CA ALA A 275 0.31 -3.81 -16.20
C ALA A 275 -0.16 -3.83 -17.67
N GLU A 276 -0.07 -4.96 -18.37
CA GLU A 276 -0.63 -5.11 -19.71
C GLU A 276 -2.16 -4.97 -19.71
N VAL A 277 -2.85 -5.69 -18.84
CA VAL A 277 -4.32 -5.64 -18.68
C VAL A 277 -4.82 -4.22 -18.40
N ILE A 278 -4.12 -3.50 -17.52
CA ILE A 278 -4.50 -2.14 -17.09
C ILE A 278 -4.02 -1.08 -18.10
N GLY A 279 -3.14 -1.42 -19.04
CA GLY A 279 -2.60 -0.49 -20.04
C GLY A 279 -1.42 0.36 -19.57
N LEU A 280 -0.69 -0.07 -18.53
CA LEU A 280 0.51 0.58 -17.99
C LEU A 280 1.80 0.06 -18.64
N GLN A 281 1.87 0.07 -19.97
CA GLN A 281 2.95 -0.55 -20.76
C GLN A 281 4.37 -0.07 -20.41
N LYS A 282 4.51 1.18 -19.93
CA LYS A 282 5.81 1.78 -19.55
C LYS A 282 6.24 1.51 -18.11
N LEU A 283 5.40 0.87 -17.30
CA LEU A 283 5.72 0.61 -15.89
C LEU A 283 7.01 -0.20 -15.73
N TRP A 284 7.28 -1.12 -16.63
CA TRP A 284 8.48 -1.96 -16.55
C TRP A 284 9.77 -1.18 -16.76
N ASP A 285 9.73 -0.16 -17.60
CA ASP A 285 10.84 0.77 -17.79
C ASP A 285 11.07 1.58 -16.51
N ASP A 286 9.99 2.01 -15.83
CA ASP A 286 10.06 2.74 -14.56
C ASP A 286 10.61 1.88 -13.41
N LEU A 287 10.34 0.58 -13.41
CA LEU A 287 10.90 -0.42 -12.49
C LEU A 287 12.36 -0.80 -12.81
N GLY A 288 12.89 -0.41 -13.97
CA GLY A 288 14.29 -0.66 -14.37
C GLY A 288 14.67 -2.14 -14.53
N GLY A 289 13.68 -3.01 -14.77
CA GLY A 289 13.87 -4.45 -14.94
C GLY A 289 14.26 -5.20 -13.66
N TYR A 290 14.46 -6.51 -13.78
CA TYR A 290 14.74 -7.40 -12.64
C TYR A 290 16.02 -6.99 -11.90
N ASP A 291 17.15 -6.91 -12.61
CA ASP A 291 18.46 -6.70 -11.97
C ASP A 291 18.54 -5.32 -11.28
N GLY A 292 18.08 -4.25 -11.95
CA GLY A 292 18.08 -2.91 -11.38
C GLY A 292 17.23 -2.82 -10.11
N LEU A 293 16.03 -3.40 -10.13
CA LEU A 293 15.12 -3.39 -9.00
C LEU A 293 15.69 -4.14 -7.78
N PHE A 294 16.23 -5.35 -7.98
CA PHE A 294 16.75 -6.14 -6.87
C PHE A 294 18.06 -5.60 -6.30
N GLU A 295 18.91 -4.99 -7.14
CA GLU A 295 20.08 -4.26 -6.64
C GLU A 295 19.68 -3.07 -5.76
N ASP A 296 18.65 -2.32 -6.17
CA ASP A 296 18.11 -1.21 -5.38
C ASP A 296 17.47 -1.70 -4.08
N ILE A 297 16.75 -2.83 -4.08
CA ILE A 297 16.19 -3.43 -2.86
C ILE A 297 17.32 -3.81 -1.89
N GLN A 298 18.38 -4.47 -2.38
CA GLN A 298 19.53 -4.84 -1.55
C GLN A 298 20.22 -3.61 -0.96
N ARG A 299 20.40 -2.55 -1.76
CA ARG A 299 20.95 -1.27 -1.28
C ARG A 299 20.08 -0.66 -0.17
N ALA A 300 18.76 -0.63 -0.36
CA ALA A 300 17.84 -0.10 0.63
C ALA A 300 17.87 -0.90 1.94
N MET A 301 17.94 -2.23 1.88
CA MET A 301 18.02 -3.11 3.06
C MET A 301 19.30 -2.92 3.88
N ILE A 302 20.42 -2.59 3.24
CA ILE A 302 21.71 -2.34 3.92
C ILE A 302 21.74 -0.94 4.58
N GLY A 303 20.82 -0.05 4.19
CA GLY A 303 20.68 1.29 4.79
C GLY A 303 21.61 2.35 4.21
N GLU A 304 22.26 2.10 3.08
CA GLU A 304 23.09 3.09 2.38
C GLU A 304 22.22 4.04 1.53
N ILE A 305 21.72 5.12 2.15
CA ILE A 305 20.83 6.11 1.50
C ILE A 305 21.44 7.52 1.59
N ASP A 306 22.73 7.66 1.24
CA ASP A 306 23.40 8.97 1.27
C ASP A 306 23.05 9.85 0.07
N ASP A 307 22.66 9.25 -1.07
CA ASP A 307 22.25 9.95 -2.29
C ASP A 307 21.15 9.15 -3.01
N HIS A 308 19.95 9.73 -3.18
CA HIS A 308 18.84 9.10 -3.89
C HIS A 308 19.20 8.77 -5.35
N ARG A 309 20.13 9.50 -5.97
CA ARG A 309 20.60 9.24 -7.35
C ARG A 309 21.48 8.02 -7.48
N ALA A 310 21.92 7.44 -6.35
CA ALA A 310 22.68 6.18 -6.35
C ALA A 310 21.78 4.98 -6.68
N PHE A 311 20.46 5.11 -6.56
CA PHE A 311 19.50 4.10 -6.99
C PHE A 311 19.35 4.09 -8.51
N LYS A 312 19.18 2.90 -9.08
CA LYS A 312 19.10 2.68 -10.53
C LYS A 312 17.71 2.93 -11.10
N THR A 313 16.68 2.61 -10.33
CA THR A 313 15.28 2.60 -10.75
C THR A 313 14.57 3.88 -10.32
N ARG A 314 13.58 4.33 -11.08
CA ARG A 314 12.84 5.56 -10.77
C ARG A 314 12.04 5.43 -9.47
N GLY A 315 11.47 4.24 -9.23
CA GLY A 315 10.73 3.95 -8.00
C GLY A 315 11.61 4.06 -6.76
N ALA A 316 12.81 3.46 -6.77
CA ALA A 316 13.73 3.54 -5.64
C ALA A 316 14.31 4.96 -5.45
N GLN A 317 14.54 5.70 -6.55
CA GLN A 317 14.94 7.11 -6.47
C GLN A 317 13.88 7.96 -5.77
N GLN A 318 12.60 7.86 -6.15
CA GLN A 318 11.52 8.59 -5.49
C GLN A 318 11.36 8.16 -4.03
N TRP A 319 11.43 6.86 -3.73
CA TRP A 319 11.41 6.38 -2.34
C TRP A 319 12.53 7.00 -1.50
N ALA A 320 13.76 7.03 -2.03
CA ALA A 320 14.92 7.57 -1.34
C ALA A 320 14.83 9.11 -1.18
N GLU A 321 14.24 9.80 -2.15
CA GLU A 321 13.94 11.24 -2.07
C GLU A 321 12.92 11.56 -0.97
N LEU A 322 11.86 10.75 -0.84
CA LEU A 322 10.81 10.93 0.16
C LEU A 322 11.24 10.49 1.56
N LYS A 323 12.21 9.58 1.69
CA LYS A 323 12.60 8.95 2.97
C LYS A 323 12.96 9.93 4.09
N PRO A 324 13.73 11.02 3.87
CA PRO A 324 14.06 11.97 4.93
C PRO A 324 12.83 12.70 5.49
N LEU A 325 11.95 13.18 4.59
CA LEU A 325 10.69 13.83 5.00
C LEU A 325 9.77 12.83 5.69
N ASN A 326 9.63 11.62 5.15
CA ASN A 326 8.82 10.56 5.75
C ASN A 326 9.26 10.25 7.19
N ASN A 327 10.58 10.14 7.44
CA ASN A 327 11.12 9.93 8.78
C ASN A 327 10.79 11.11 9.72
N ARG A 328 10.83 12.35 9.23
CA ARG A 328 10.46 13.55 9.99
C ARG A 328 8.97 13.56 10.33
N LEU A 329 8.09 13.25 9.38
CA LEU A 329 6.64 13.16 9.59
C LEU A 329 6.29 12.09 10.64
N LEU A 330 6.92 10.91 10.58
CA LEU A 330 6.75 9.86 11.59
C LEU A 330 7.15 10.34 13.00
N GLN A 331 8.22 11.14 13.13
CA GLN A 331 8.61 11.71 14.42
C GLN A 331 7.59 12.75 14.92
N MET A 332 7.04 13.58 14.03
CA MET A 332 6.00 14.55 14.36
C MET A 332 4.74 13.83 14.87
N ILE A 333 4.25 12.83 14.12
CA ILE A 333 3.09 12.00 14.51
C ILE A 333 3.30 11.38 15.88
N ARG A 334 4.43 10.70 16.12
CA ARG A 334 4.74 10.05 17.41
C ARG A 334 4.77 11.02 18.58
N SER A 335 5.12 12.28 18.34
CA SER A 335 5.17 13.32 19.37
C SER A 335 3.78 13.84 19.75
N ILE A 336 2.81 13.72 18.85
CA ILE A 336 1.44 14.24 19.03
C ILE A 336 0.50 13.14 19.53
N GLY A 337 0.58 11.95 18.93
CA GLY A 337 -0.38 10.86 19.14
C GLY A 337 -1.57 10.91 18.18
N LEU A 338 -2.54 10.02 18.39
CA LEU A 338 -3.79 9.99 17.64
C LEU A 338 -4.70 11.18 18.01
N PRO A 339 -5.58 11.63 17.10
CA PRO A 339 -6.58 12.65 17.42
C PRO A 339 -7.49 12.16 18.55
N GLU A 340 -7.82 13.03 19.51
CA GLU A 340 -8.79 12.76 20.58
C GLU A 340 -10.23 12.66 20.09
#